data_AF-A0A2H8TMM7-F1
#
_entry.id   AF-A0A2H8TMM7-F1
#
_cell.length_a   1.000
_cell.length_b   1.000
_cell.length_c   1.000
_cell.angle_alpha   90.00
_cell.angle_beta   90.00
_cell.angle_gamma   90.00
#
_symmetry.space_group_name_H-M   'P 1'
#
loop_
_entity.id
_entity.type
_entity.pdbx_description
1 polymer ?
#
loop_
_entity_poly.entity_id
_entity_poly.type
_entity_poly.pdbx_seq_one_letter_code
_entity_poly.pdbx_strand_id
1 'polypeptide(L)'
;MDNFKKSNITNSKKKRAPSSKKLIESLKIKKECEKKALDIVVELIDGGLEEPDLLNKLCSINACHYEDVVEERFILKQCGYVMCDKKLTDIPNQKYKISLALTKVFDITERKKFCSNTCYKSSQYLQKQLLTTPLWLRDKDTVPKFKLLNIHMEKETPLDSIHNSQIKLSTPTTTVSATNDTKTDIEEEFKNLLTLKSNN
;
A
#
# COMPACT_ATOMS: atom_id res chain seq x y z
N MET A 1 -66.74 -25.15 11.11
CA MET A 1 -66.87 -23.73 11.45
C MET A 1 -65.84 -23.36 12.52
N ASP A 2 -64.57 -23.47 12.12
CA ASP A 2 -63.49 -22.49 12.25
C ASP A 2 -63.35 -21.69 13.56
N ASN A 3 -62.70 -22.31 14.54
CA ASN A 3 -62.11 -21.60 15.67
C ASN A 3 -60.65 -21.24 15.32
N PHE A 4 -60.47 -20.10 14.63
CA PHE A 4 -59.14 -19.51 14.41
C PHE A 4 -58.58 -18.98 15.74
N LYS A 5 -57.71 -19.79 16.35
CA LYS A 5 -56.89 -19.43 17.50
C LYS A 5 -55.92 -18.30 17.10
N LYS A 6 -56.26 -17.05 17.41
CA LYS A 6 -55.35 -15.90 17.24
C LYS A 6 -54.11 -16.10 18.11
N SER A 7 -52.96 -16.31 17.47
CA SER A 7 -51.65 -16.30 18.09
C SER A 7 -51.28 -14.86 18.47
N ASN A 8 -51.15 -14.56 19.75
CA ASN A 8 -50.56 -13.33 20.25
C ASN A 8 -49.05 -13.33 19.97
N ILE A 9 -48.65 -12.70 18.87
CA ILE A 9 -47.26 -12.30 18.62
C ILE A 9 -47.07 -10.93 19.28
N THR A 10 -46.58 -10.93 20.52
CA THR A 10 -46.10 -9.71 21.19
C THR A 10 -44.74 -9.99 21.82
N ASN A 11 -43.65 -9.74 21.07
CA ASN A 11 -42.38 -9.38 21.70
C ASN A 11 -41.46 -8.59 20.76
N SER A 12 -41.85 -7.38 20.42
CA SER A 12 -40.95 -6.38 19.84
C SER A 12 -40.01 -5.86 20.95
N LYS A 13 -38.82 -6.44 21.06
CA LYS A 13 -37.75 -5.95 21.94
C LYS A 13 -37.35 -4.53 21.52
N LYS A 14 -37.93 -3.53 22.19
CA LYS A 14 -37.55 -2.11 22.12
C LYS A 14 -36.08 -1.98 22.52
N LYS A 15 -35.17 -1.77 21.55
CA LYS A 15 -33.77 -1.40 21.84
C LYS A 15 -33.78 -0.06 22.59
N ARG A 16 -33.46 -0.07 23.89
CA ARG A 16 -33.40 1.15 24.72
C ARG A 16 -32.30 2.07 24.18
N ALA A 17 -32.64 3.34 23.93
CA ALA A 17 -31.66 4.36 23.56
C ALA A 17 -30.62 4.54 24.69
N PRO A 18 -29.33 4.70 24.37
CA PRO A 18 -28.29 4.89 25.38
C PRO A 18 -28.53 6.19 26.16
N SER A 19 -28.30 6.15 27.48
CA SER A 19 -28.33 7.34 28.34
C SER A 19 -27.30 8.37 27.86
N SER A 20 -27.66 9.65 27.85
CA SER A 20 -26.81 10.77 27.39
C SER A 20 -25.39 10.72 27.96
N LYS A 21 -25.22 10.33 29.23
CA LYS A 21 -23.90 10.17 29.87
C LYS A 21 -23.02 9.10 29.21
N LYS A 22 -23.58 7.94 28.86
CA LYS A 22 -22.85 6.83 28.22
C LYS A 22 -22.43 7.20 26.81
N LEU A 23 -23.25 7.97 26.09
CA LEU A 23 -22.92 8.48 24.77
C LEU A 23 -21.71 9.43 24.86
N ILE A 24 -21.74 10.41 25.76
CA ILE A 24 -20.64 11.36 25.95
C ILE A 24 -19.33 10.63 26.27
N GLU A 25 -19.38 9.62 27.14
CA GLU A 25 -18.19 8.84 27.49
C GLU A 25 -17.62 8.08 26.27
N SER A 26 -18.48 7.42 25.49
CA SER A 26 -18.04 6.72 24.28
C SER A 26 -17.40 7.65 23.24
N LEU A 27 -17.89 8.89 23.13
CA LEU A 27 -17.31 9.89 22.24
C LEU A 27 -15.93 10.36 22.71
N LYS A 28 -15.73 10.50 24.02
CA LYS A 28 -14.41 10.84 24.59
C LYS A 28 -13.38 9.74 24.33
N ILE A 29 -13.76 8.48 24.58
CA ILE A 29 -12.88 7.33 24.33
C ILE A 29 -12.51 7.24 22.85
N LYS A 30 -13.51 7.40 21.97
CA LYS A 30 -13.29 7.43 20.52
C LYS A 30 -12.28 8.50 20.14
N LYS A 31 -12.50 9.74 20.59
CA LYS A 31 -11.63 10.88 20.30
C LYS A 31 -10.18 10.63 20.77
N GLU A 32 -10.01 10.09 21.97
CA GLU A 32 -8.68 9.79 22.51
C GLU A 32 -7.98 8.69 21.70
N CYS A 33 -8.71 7.64 21.33
CA CYS A 33 -8.19 6.57 20.49
C CYS A 33 -7.77 7.08 19.09
N GLU A 34 -8.58 7.94 18.47
CA GLU A 34 -8.29 8.54 17.17
C GLU A 34 -7.07 9.46 17.25
N LYS A 35 -6.97 10.28 18.30
CA LYS A 35 -5.81 11.13 18.54
C LYS A 35 -4.53 10.29 18.68
N LYS A 36 -4.57 9.25 19.50
CA LYS A 36 -3.42 8.35 19.69
C LYS A 36 -2.99 7.67 18.39
N ALA A 37 -3.95 7.21 17.58
CA ALA A 37 -3.64 6.59 16.29
C ALA A 37 -2.97 7.60 15.34
N LEU A 38 -3.46 8.85 15.32
CA LEU A 38 -2.88 9.92 14.51
C LEU A 38 -1.44 10.24 14.94
N ASP A 39 -1.18 10.39 16.25
CA ASP A 39 0.16 10.68 16.77
C ASP A 39 1.15 9.58 16.34
N ILE A 40 0.74 8.31 16.38
CA ILE A 40 1.56 7.18 15.91
C ILE A 40 1.78 7.23 14.39
N VAL A 41 0.75 7.56 13.60
CA VAL A 41 0.89 7.69 12.14
C VAL A 41 1.95 8.72 11.79
N VAL A 42 1.95 9.88 12.44
CA VAL A 42 2.94 10.94 12.22
C VAL A 42 4.35 10.43 12.53
N GLU A 43 4.55 9.77 13.68
CA GLU A 43 5.85 9.19 14.04
C GLU A 43 6.33 8.14 13.02
N LEU A 44 5.43 7.31 12.50
CA LEU A 44 5.78 6.30 11.49
C LEU A 44 6.14 6.92 10.13
N ILE A 45 5.58 8.08 9.80
CA ILE A 45 5.93 8.82 8.58
C ILE A 45 7.35 9.40 8.73
N ASP A 46 7.66 10.01 9.86
CA ASP A 46 8.98 10.61 10.13
C ASP A 46 10.10 9.55 10.15
N GLY A 47 9.81 8.35 10.66
CA GLY A 47 10.76 7.22 10.71
C GLY A 47 11.69 7.27 11.93
N GLY A 48 12.79 6.50 11.88
CA GLY A 48 13.78 6.45 12.97
C GLY A 48 13.37 5.66 14.22
N LEU A 49 12.33 4.84 14.12
CA LEU A 49 11.87 3.97 15.21
C LEU A 49 12.70 2.69 15.30
N GLU A 50 12.97 2.23 16.51
CA GLU A 50 13.52 0.90 16.74
C GLU A 50 12.44 -0.19 16.59
N GLU A 51 12.84 -1.40 16.23
CA GLU A 51 11.95 -2.55 16.09
C GLU A 51 10.99 -2.76 17.28
N PRO A 52 11.43 -2.83 18.55
CA PRO A 52 10.52 -3.04 19.67
C PRO A 52 9.49 -1.92 19.80
N ASP A 53 9.89 -0.67 19.57
CA ASP A 53 9.00 0.48 19.67
C ASP A 53 7.92 0.46 18.59
N LEU A 54 8.30 0.11 17.36
CA LEU A 54 7.32 -0.10 16.29
C LEU A 54 6.30 -1.16 16.70
N LEU A 55 6.74 -2.36 17.07
CA LEU A 55 5.84 -3.47 17.37
C LEU A 55 4.87 -3.14 18.52
N ASN A 56 5.32 -2.39 19.52
CA ASN A 56 4.48 -1.89 20.61
C ASN A 56 3.41 -0.91 20.11
N LYS A 57 3.75 -0.01 19.18
CA LYS A 57 2.84 1.00 18.63
C LYS A 57 1.78 0.41 17.68
N LEU A 58 2.09 -0.68 16.96
CA LEU A 58 1.16 -1.31 16.00
C LEU A 58 -0.19 -1.71 16.60
N CYS A 59 -0.25 -2.02 17.90
CA CYS A 59 -1.50 -2.35 18.58
C CYS A 59 -2.52 -1.20 18.62
N SER A 60 -2.07 0.04 18.40
CA SER A 60 -2.86 1.27 18.51
C SER A 60 -3.21 1.88 17.14
N ILE A 61 -2.95 1.15 16.04
CA ILE A 61 -3.34 1.57 14.69
C ILE A 61 -4.11 0.46 13.95
N ASN A 62 -4.65 0.81 12.79
CA ASN A 62 -5.38 -0.07 11.88
C ASN A 62 -4.58 -0.29 10.60
N ALA A 63 -4.96 -1.30 9.82
CA ALA A 63 -4.39 -1.53 8.48
C ALA A 63 -4.53 -0.31 7.55
N CYS A 64 -5.64 0.45 7.62
CA CYS A 64 -5.83 1.67 6.83
C CYS A 64 -4.87 2.79 7.24
N HIS A 65 -4.64 2.97 8.54
CA HIS A 65 -3.67 3.96 9.03
C HIS A 65 -2.25 3.65 8.54
N TYR A 66 -1.88 2.37 8.47
CA TYR A 66 -0.59 1.96 7.93
C TYR A 66 -0.51 2.16 6.40
N GLU A 67 -1.62 2.00 5.68
CA GLU A 67 -1.70 2.34 4.26
C GLU A 67 -1.48 3.83 4.03
N ASP A 68 -2.10 4.69 4.85
CA ASP A 68 -1.86 6.13 4.82
C ASP A 68 -0.38 6.46 5.08
N VAL A 69 0.26 5.81 6.06
CA VAL A 69 1.71 5.95 6.31
C VAL A 69 2.54 5.60 5.07
N VAL A 70 2.21 4.50 4.38
CA VAL A 70 2.91 4.08 3.16
C VAL A 70 2.77 5.13 2.07
N GLU A 71 1.56 5.69 1.89
CA GLU A 71 1.29 6.74 0.90
C GLU A 71 2.01 8.05 1.23
N GLU A 72 1.93 8.51 2.47
CA GLU A 72 2.59 9.75 2.90
C GLU A 72 4.12 9.64 2.77
N ARG A 73 4.71 8.50 3.17
CA ARG A 73 6.15 8.25 2.93
C ARG A 73 6.48 8.25 1.44
N PHE A 74 5.60 7.70 0.59
CA PHE A 74 5.80 7.73 -0.86
C PHE A 74 5.75 9.15 -1.43
N ILE A 75 4.82 9.99 -0.98
CA ILE A 75 4.72 11.42 -1.32
C ILE A 75 6.03 12.14 -0.95
N LEU A 76 6.61 11.82 0.22
CA LEU A 76 7.90 12.33 0.70
C LEU A 76 9.13 11.69 0.02
N LYS A 77 8.92 10.87 -1.03
CA LYS A 77 9.96 10.12 -1.75
C LYS A 77 10.81 9.23 -0.83
N GLN A 78 10.20 8.66 0.19
CA GLN A 78 10.77 7.65 1.08
C GLN A 78 10.19 6.28 0.74
N CYS A 79 10.97 5.24 1.04
CA CYS A 79 10.45 3.88 0.99
C CYS A 79 9.26 3.74 1.96
N GLY A 80 8.13 3.23 1.48
CA GLY A 80 6.92 3.04 2.28
C GLY A 80 7.04 1.98 3.38
N TYR A 81 8.17 1.26 3.47
CA TYR A 81 8.40 0.36 4.60
C TYR A 81 8.95 1.18 5.77
N VAL A 82 8.24 1.17 6.90
CA VAL A 82 8.51 2.04 8.07
C VAL A 82 9.90 1.83 8.69
N MET A 83 10.50 0.64 8.54
CA MET A 83 11.85 0.32 9.01
C MET A 83 12.95 0.59 7.97
N CYS A 84 12.64 1.33 6.90
CA CYS A 84 13.58 1.61 5.84
C CYS A 84 13.65 3.10 5.53
N ASP A 85 14.84 3.67 5.69
CA ASP A 85 15.11 5.10 5.47
C ASP A 85 15.58 5.43 4.06
N LYS A 86 15.66 4.42 3.17
CA LYS A 86 16.05 4.65 1.77
C LYS A 86 15.05 5.57 1.07
N LYS A 87 15.59 6.57 0.38
CA LYS A 87 14.84 7.44 -0.53
C LYS A 87 14.55 6.72 -1.85
N LEU A 88 13.46 7.11 -2.49
CA LEU A 88 13.05 6.62 -3.81
C LEU A 88 13.51 7.63 -4.87
N THR A 89 14.40 7.21 -5.76
CA THR A 89 14.96 8.06 -6.83
C THR A 89 14.24 7.85 -8.16
N ASP A 90 14.23 6.61 -8.66
CA ASP A 90 13.78 6.27 -10.01
C ASP A 90 12.35 5.70 -10.00
N ILE A 91 11.40 6.51 -9.52
CA ILE A 91 10.00 6.10 -9.45
C ILE A 91 9.39 6.14 -10.86
N PRO A 92 8.89 5.01 -11.39
CA PRO A 92 8.23 5.00 -12.69
C PRO A 92 6.90 5.75 -12.66
N ASN A 93 6.66 6.59 -13.67
CA ASN A 93 5.40 7.32 -13.83
C ASN A 93 4.24 6.44 -14.30
N GLN A 94 4.53 5.31 -14.96
CA GLN A 94 3.52 4.40 -15.48
C GLN A 94 2.86 3.53 -14.40
N LYS A 95 1.60 3.15 -14.64
CA LYS A 95 0.82 2.26 -13.78
C LYS A 95 1.07 0.78 -14.06
N TYR A 96 1.30 0.43 -15.32
CA TYR A 96 1.43 -0.97 -15.75
C TYR A 96 2.84 -1.26 -16.27
N LYS A 97 3.31 -2.51 -16.08
CA LYS A 97 4.58 -3.03 -16.60
C LYS A 97 4.35 -4.38 -17.27
N ILE A 98 4.85 -4.53 -18.50
CA ILE A 98 4.76 -5.78 -19.26
C ILE A 98 5.99 -6.65 -18.95
N SER A 99 5.76 -7.92 -18.65
CA SER A 99 6.80 -8.96 -18.62
C SER A 99 6.58 -9.90 -19.79
N LEU A 100 7.55 -9.92 -20.71
CA LEU A 100 7.53 -10.87 -21.84
C LEU A 100 7.85 -12.28 -21.38
N ALA A 101 8.72 -12.44 -20.38
CA ALA A 101 9.09 -13.75 -19.83
C ALA A 101 7.90 -14.50 -19.22
N LEU A 102 7.01 -13.76 -18.55
CA LEU A 102 5.79 -14.31 -17.95
C LEU A 102 4.54 -14.07 -18.80
N THR A 103 4.69 -13.44 -19.97
CA THR A 103 3.58 -13.02 -20.84
C THR A 103 2.45 -12.35 -20.05
N LYS A 104 2.81 -11.44 -19.12
CA LYS A 104 1.88 -10.85 -18.16
C LYS A 104 2.07 -9.35 -18.02
N VAL A 105 0.94 -8.63 -17.90
CA VAL A 105 0.91 -7.22 -17.54
C VAL A 105 0.69 -7.10 -16.03
N PHE A 106 1.58 -6.39 -15.35
CA PHE A 106 1.53 -6.15 -13.91
C PHE A 106 1.09 -4.72 -13.62
N ASP A 107 0.23 -4.56 -12.62
CA ASP A 107 0.00 -3.26 -11.99
C ASP A 107 1.12 -3.01 -10.97
N ILE A 108 1.85 -1.92 -11.13
CA ILE A 108 2.99 -1.55 -10.28
C ILE A 108 2.66 -0.41 -9.30
N THR A 109 1.38 -0.03 -9.18
CA THR A 109 0.91 1.07 -8.32
C THR A 109 1.39 0.91 -6.88
N GLU A 110 1.18 -0.26 -6.30
CA GLU A 110 1.62 -0.56 -4.94
C GLU A 110 3.13 -0.79 -4.85
N ARG A 111 3.69 -1.51 -5.84
CA ARG A 111 5.10 -1.91 -5.81
C ARG A 111 6.03 -0.71 -5.85
N LYS A 112 5.71 0.34 -6.61
CA LYS A 112 6.60 1.51 -6.79
C LYS A 112 6.78 2.35 -5.51
N LYS A 113 5.94 2.13 -4.49
CA LYS A 113 6.06 2.77 -3.17
C LYS A 113 7.24 2.27 -2.34
N PHE A 114 7.98 1.27 -2.83
CA PHE A 114 9.05 0.59 -2.10
C PHE A 114 10.37 0.52 -2.89
N CYS A 115 11.49 0.61 -2.18
CA CYS A 115 12.82 0.57 -2.80
C CYS A 115 13.22 -0.83 -3.30
N SER A 116 12.61 -1.89 -2.78
CA SER A 116 12.95 -3.29 -3.11
C SER A 116 11.75 -4.23 -2.96
N ASN A 117 11.84 -5.42 -3.56
CA ASN A 117 10.83 -6.46 -3.40
C ASN A 117 10.73 -6.91 -1.93
N THR A 118 11.87 -6.95 -1.25
CA THR A 118 11.97 -7.26 0.17
C THR A 118 11.21 -6.26 1.03
N CYS A 119 11.39 -4.95 0.81
CA CYS A 119 10.65 -3.93 1.56
C CYS A 119 9.15 -3.99 1.28
N TYR A 120 8.76 -4.26 0.02
CA TYR A 120 7.35 -4.46 -0.34
C TYR A 120 6.75 -5.65 0.43
N LYS A 121 7.39 -6.82 0.36
CA LYS A 121 6.95 -8.03 1.06
C LYS A 121 6.90 -7.84 2.58
N SER A 122 7.93 -7.21 3.16
CA SER A 122 8.00 -6.95 4.60
C SER A 122 6.89 -6.00 5.06
N SER A 123 6.64 -4.94 4.27
CA SER A 123 5.55 -4.01 4.55
C SER A 123 4.17 -4.67 4.46
N GLN A 124 3.93 -5.47 3.40
CA GLN A 124 2.68 -6.21 3.27
C GLN A 124 2.49 -7.25 4.38
N TYR A 125 3.56 -7.92 4.79
CA TYR A 125 3.53 -8.86 5.90
C TYR A 125 3.14 -8.17 7.21
N LEU A 126 3.66 -6.97 7.44
CA LEU A 126 3.30 -6.16 8.61
C LEU A 126 1.83 -5.70 8.55
N GLN A 127 1.41 -5.13 7.41
CA GLN A 127 0.06 -4.62 7.20
C GLN A 127 -1.01 -5.71 7.39
N LYS A 128 -0.75 -6.93 6.93
CA LYS A 128 -1.68 -8.07 7.07
C LYS A 128 -1.91 -8.51 8.52
N GLN A 129 -0.98 -8.20 9.43
CA GLN A 129 -1.13 -8.50 10.86
C GLN A 129 -1.98 -7.45 11.59
N LEU A 130 -2.18 -6.26 11.00
CA LEU A 130 -2.94 -5.18 11.62
C LEU A 130 -4.44 -5.46 11.60
N LEU A 131 -5.09 -5.12 12.71
CA LEU A 131 -6.53 -5.23 12.82
C LEU A 131 -7.22 -4.15 11.99
N THR A 132 -8.41 -4.47 11.49
CA THR A 132 -9.30 -3.52 10.78
C THR A 132 -10.36 -2.93 11.71
N THR A 133 -10.55 -3.53 12.88
CA THR A 133 -11.51 -3.07 13.89
C THR A 133 -11.04 -1.77 14.54
N PRO A 134 -11.92 -0.75 14.67
CA PRO A 134 -11.58 0.51 15.31
C PRO A 134 -11.04 0.35 16.73
N LEU A 135 -10.05 1.16 17.12
CA LEU A 135 -9.34 1.01 18.39
C LEU A 135 -10.26 1.08 19.62
N TRP A 136 -11.27 1.96 19.62
CA TRP A 136 -12.22 2.13 20.73
C TRP A 136 -13.20 0.96 20.90
N LEU A 137 -13.21 -0.01 19.98
CA LEU A 137 -14.03 -1.22 20.05
C LEU A 137 -13.21 -2.48 20.39
N ARG A 138 -11.89 -2.36 20.57
CA ARG A 138 -11.02 -3.51 20.85
C ARG A 138 -11.07 -3.91 22.33
N ASP A 139 -11.03 -5.22 22.57
CA ASP A 139 -10.88 -5.76 23.91
C ASP A 139 -9.46 -5.48 24.44
N LYS A 140 -9.38 -4.92 25.64
CA LYS A 140 -8.10 -4.49 26.23
C LYS A 140 -7.20 -5.68 26.62
N ASP A 141 -7.79 -6.85 26.80
CA ASP A 141 -7.09 -8.04 27.28
C ASP A 141 -6.47 -8.86 26.15
N THR A 142 -6.83 -8.59 24.89
CA THR A 142 -6.34 -9.31 23.71
C THR A 142 -5.47 -8.41 22.86
N VAL A 143 -4.18 -8.29 23.21
CA VAL A 143 -3.22 -7.56 22.38
C VAL A 143 -2.60 -8.52 21.36
N PRO A 144 -2.77 -8.28 20.04
CA PRO A 144 -2.13 -9.09 19.02
C PRO A 144 -0.60 -8.98 19.13
N LYS A 145 0.10 -10.10 18.91
CA LYS A 145 1.57 -10.10 18.82
C LYS A 145 1.97 -9.88 17.37
N PHE A 146 2.64 -8.77 17.11
CA PHE A 146 3.17 -8.43 15.80
C PHE A 146 4.59 -8.94 15.62
N LYS A 147 4.98 -9.24 14.38
CA LYS A 147 6.32 -9.69 14.02
C LYS A 147 6.78 -9.02 12.73
N LEU A 148 8.07 -8.76 12.64
CA LEU A 148 8.70 -8.40 11.36
C LEU A 148 9.06 -9.66 10.57
N LEU A 149 9.18 -9.51 9.25
CA LEU A 149 9.55 -10.61 8.36
C LEU A 149 11.06 -10.87 8.49
N ASN A 150 11.45 -12.07 8.92
CA ASN A 150 12.86 -12.47 8.96
C ASN A 150 13.32 -12.96 7.58
N ILE A 151 14.06 -12.09 6.89
CA ILE A 151 14.49 -12.26 5.51
C ILE A 151 15.58 -13.34 5.35
N HIS A 152 16.17 -13.83 6.45
CA HIS A 152 17.29 -14.78 6.43
C HIS A 152 16.88 -16.26 6.50
N MET A 153 15.59 -16.61 6.52
CA MET A 153 15.14 -18.00 6.72
C MET A 153 14.36 -18.62 5.56
N GLU A 154 13.98 -17.87 4.53
CA GLU A 154 13.33 -18.43 3.35
C GLU A 154 14.38 -18.75 2.28
N LYS A 155 14.75 -20.03 2.16
CA LYS A 155 15.37 -20.55 0.94
C LYS A 155 14.48 -20.16 -0.24
N GLU A 156 15.07 -19.50 -1.21
CA GLU A 156 14.39 -19.02 -2.41
C GLU A 156 13.67 -20.19 -3.12
N THR A 157 12.34 -20.17 -3.08
CA THR A 157 11.55 -20.83 -4.13
C THR A 157 11.52 -19.89 -5.34
N PRO A 158 11.77 -20.36 -6.57
CA PRO A 158 11.86 -19.49 -7.74
C PRO A 158 10.52 -18.83 -8.06
N LEU A 159 10.33 -17.60 -7.57
CA LEU A 159 9.42 -16.64 -8.17
C LEU A 159 9.93 -15.21 -7.96
N ASP A 160 10.49 -14.71 -9.06
CA ASP A 160 10.73 -13.31 -9.42
C ASP A 160 11.84 -12.55 -8.66
N SER A 161 13.07 -13.03 -8.87
CA SER A 161 14.29 -12.21 -8.79
C SER A 161 14.48 -11.44 -10.10
N ILE A 162 13.87 -10.25 -10.22
CA ILE A 162 14.32 -9.27 -11.23
C ILE A 162 15.60 -8.63 -10.68
N HIS A 163 16.72 -9.21 -11.10
CA HIS A 163 18.07 -8.68 -10.93
C HIS A 163 18.15 -7.31 -11.58
N ASN A 164 18.34 -6.27 -10.78
CA ASN A 164 18.67 -4.93 -11.28
C ASN A 164 20.20 -4.80 -11.29
N SER A 165 20.83 -5.40 -12.30
CA SER A 165 22.25 -5.16 -12.60
C SER A 165 22.35 -4.18 -13.76
N GLN A 166 23.00 -3.07 -13.44
CA GLN A 166 23.57 -2.05 -14.29
C GLN A 166 24.03 -2.57 -15.66
N ILE A 167 23.50 -1.99 -16.74
CA ILE A 167 24.24 -1.89 -18.01
C ILE A 167 24.95 -0.54 -17.98
N LYS A 168 26.24 -0.55 -17.61
CA LYS A 168 27.19 0.46 -18.07
C LYS A 168 27.44 0.16 -19.55
N LEU A 169 27.03 1.06 -20.44
CA LEU A 169 27.58 1.10 -21.79
C LEU A 169 28.38 2.40 -21.92
N SER A 170 29.70 2.22 -21.89
CA SER A 170 30.70 3.22 -22.24
C SER A 170 30.77 3.38 -23.77
N THR A 171 30.72 4.62 -24.25
CA THR A 171 31.30 5.04 -25.55
C THR A 171 31.56 6.56 -25.53
N PRO A 172 32.45 7.08 -26.41
CA PRO A 172 33.45 8.09 -26.06
C PRO A 172 33.05 9.54 -26.33
N THR A 173 33.81 10.44 -25.70
CA THR A 173 33.87 11.88 -25.97
C THR A 173 34.20 12.16 -27.44
N THR A 174 33.30 12.85 -28.15
CA THR A 174 33.65 13.74 -29.26
C THR A 174 32.83 15.02 -29.17
N THR A 175 33.55 16.10 -28.93
CA THR A 175 33.19 17.51 -29.06
C THR A 175 32.82 17.84 -30.51
N VAL A 176 31.64 18.43 -30.75
CA VAL A 176 31.46 19.53 -31.72
C VAL A 176 30.17 20.31 -31.47
N SER A 177 30.27 21.61 -31.73
CA SER A 177 29.29 22.66 -31.49
C SER A 177 28.27 22.86 -32.64
N ALA A 178 27.18 23.55 -32.29
CA ALA A 178 26.39 24.51 -33.10
C ALA A 178 25.29 24.03 -34.08
N THR A 179 24.07 24.48 -33.76
CA THR A 179 23.04 25.17 -34.59
C THR A 179 22.21 24.46 -35.69
N ASN A 180 20.88 24.63 -35.52
CA ASN A 180 19.80 24.90 -36.49
C ASN A 180 19.03 23.75 -37.20
N ASP A 181 17.69 23.83 -37.00
CA ASP A 181 16.56 23.63 -37.92
C ASP A 181 16.51 22.43 -38.89
N THR A 182 15.51 21.57 -38.74
CA THR A 182 14.30 21.51 -39.61
C THR A 182 13.43 20.28 -39.31
N LYS A 183 12.14 20.45 -39.63
CA LYS A 183 10.99 19.56 -39.41
C LYS A 183 10.74 18.72 -40.67
N THR A 184 10.06 17.58 -40.47
CA THR A 184 9.37 16.64 -41.40
C THR A 184 10.19 15.44 -41.86
N ASP A 185 9.78 14.23 -41.42
CA ASP A 185 9.78 12.96 -42.19
C ASP A 185 9.50 11.73 -41.29
N ILE A 186 8.34 11.68 -40.63
CA ILE A 186 7.89 10.47 -39.91
C ILE A 186 6.43 10.09 -40.24
N GLU A 187 5.66 10.94 -40.92
CA GLU A 187 4.24 10.66 -41.22
C GLU A 187 4.00 9.84 -42.50
N GLU A 188 5.03 9.56 -43.30
CA GLU A 188 4.88 8.81 -44.55
C GLU A 188 5.22 7.31 -44.42
N GLU A 189 5.94 6.90 -43.37
CA GLU A 189 6.21 5.48 -43.09
C GLU A 189 5.01 4.75 -42.45
N PHE A 190 4.13 5.47 -41.74
CA PHE A 190 2.99 4.85 -41.06
C PHE A 190 1.78 4.57 -41.96
N LYS A 191 1.68 5.21 -43.14
CA LYS A 191 0.59 4.96 -44.10
C LYS A 191 0.83 3.74 -44.98
N ASN A 192 2.08 3.34 -45.22
CA ASN A 192 2.40 2.19 -46.07
C ASN A 192 2.30 0.84 -45.34
N LEU A 193 2.21 0.82 -44.00
CA LEU A 193 2.02 -0.43 -43.25
C LEU A 193 0.54 -0.83 -43.08
N LEU A 194 -0.40 0.10 -43.35
CA LEU A 194 -1.85 -0.12 -43.19
C LEU A 194 -2.57 -0.53 -44.49
N THR A 195 -1.92 -0.47 -45.65
CA THR A 195 -2.52 -0.87 -46.94
C THR A 195 -2.23 -2.32 -47.33
N LEU A 196 -1.41 -3.05 -46.57
CA LEU A 196 -0.99 -4.43 -46.87
C LEU A 196 -1.80 -5.54 -46.15
N LYS A 197 -2.91 -5.21 -45.48
CA LYS A 197 -3.77 -6.20 -44.78
C LYS A 197 -5.23 -6.29 -45.27
N SER A 198 -5.52 -5.87 -46.50
CA SER A 198 -6.88 -6.01 -47.08
C SER A 198 -6.99 -6.84 -48.36
N ASN A 199 -5.93 -7.51 -48.83
CA ASN A 199 -6.05 -8.46 -49.94
C ASN A 199 -5.35 -9.78 -49.61
N ASN A 200 -6.05 -10.66 -48.88
CA ASN A 200 -6.02 -12.12 -49.02
C ASN A 200 -7.12 -12.74 -48.16
#